data_AF-A0A914FWA6-F1
#
_entry.id   AF-A0A914FWA6-F1
#
_cell.length_a   1.000
_cell.length_b   1.000
_cell.length_c   1.000
_cell.angle_alpha   90.00
_cell.angle_beta   90.00
_cell.angle_gamma   90.00
#
_symmetry.space_group_name_H-M   'P 1'
#
loop_
_entity.id
_entity.type
_entity.pdbx_description
1 polymer ?
#
loop_
_entity_poly.entity_id
_entity_poly.type
_entity_poly.pdbx_seq_one_letter_code
_entity_poly.pdbx_strand_id
1 'polypeptide(L)'
;MNRKTRETYESALSALKALVNNVNPETAMMDFEIAFHQAFAAVFPETFISGCFFHLCENIRRNISEVGLKIAVRDNHQLATSMAIFRALAFFPVEFVERAFVVLKNHLEELYSERDDFAAIMAVCDYFEETYVGKLVRRRRNQPLFAKELWNMYEKTVEGDPRTNNSVEGGHNKLHSF
;
A
#
# COMPACT_ATOMS: atom_id res chain seq x y z
N MET A 1 -12.81 13.06 -21.00
CA MET A 1 -11.90 12.42 -20.03
C MET A 1 -12.26 13.00 -18.66
N ASN A 2 -13.05 12.29 -17.87
CA ASN A 2 -13.50 12.80 -16.57
C ASN A 2 -12.29 12.81 -15.63
N ARG A 3 -11.91 13.97 -15.12
CA ARG A 3 -10.69 14.12 -14.32
C ARG A 3 -10.99 13.50 -12.95
N LYS A 4 -10.28 12.43 -12.58
CA LYS A 4 -10.34 11.81 -11.25
C LYS A 4 -9.83 12.80 -10.19
N THR A 5 -10.69 13.72 -9.79
CA THR A 5 -10.38 14.73 -8.78
C THR A 5 -11.14 14.42 -7.50
N ARG A 6 -10.65 14.96 -6.40
CA ARG A 6 -11.30 14.86 -5.10
C ARG A 6 -12.77 15.29 -5.18
N GLU A 7 -13.07 16.40 -5.84
CA GLU A 7 -14.44 16.95 -5.96
C GLU A 7 -15.37 15.99 -6.71
N THR A 8 -14.84 15.31 -7.74
CA THR A 8 -15.60 14.30 -8.50
C THR A 8 -15.96 13.12 -7.60
N TYR A 9 -15.02 12.67 -6.76
CA TYR A 9 -15.27 11.59 -5.80
C TYR A 9 -16.22 12.01 -4.69
N GLU A 10 -16.07 13.20 -4.12
CA GLU A 10 -16.97 13.71 -3.08
C GLU A 10 -18.42 13.78 -3.56
N SER A 11 -18.64 14.21 -4.81
CA SER A 11 -19.97 14.24 -5.43
C SER A 11 -20.58 12.85 -5.55
N ALA A 12 -19.83 11.88 -6.08
CA ALA A 12 -20.28 10.50 -6.22
C ALA A 12 -20.55 9.82 -4.87
N LEU A 13 -19.66 10.02 -3.89
CA LEU A 13 -19.79 9.46 -2.54
C LEU A 13 -20.96 10.06 -1.77
N SER A 14 -21.22 11.36 -1.93
CA SER A 14 -22.38 12.02 -1.31
C SER A 14 -23.70 11.48 -1.86
N ALA A 15 -23.77 11.25 -3.18
CA ALA A 15 -24.92 10.60 -3.81
C ALA A 15 -25.10 9.17 -3.30
N LEU A 16 -24.01 8.40 -3.17
CA LEU A 16 -24.05 7.06 -2.59
C LEU A 16 -24.55 7.08 -1.14
N LYS A 17 -24.03 7.97 -0.29
CA LYS A 17 -24.43 8.12 1.11
C LYS A 17 -25.92 8.39 1.24
N ALA A 18 -26.47 9.25 0.38
CA ALA A 18 -27.90 9.51 0.34
C ALA A 18 -28.72 8.27 -0.06
N LEU A 19 -28.24 7.48 -1.03
CA LEU A 19 -28.90 6.24 -1.47
C LEU A 19 -28.91 5.15 -0.39
N VAL A 20 -27.90 5.12 0.48
CA VAL A 20 -27.82 4.17 1.60
C VAL A 20 -28.38 4.74 2.92
N ASN A 21 -29.32 5.70 2.84
CA ASN A 21 -29.98 6.31 4.00
C ASN A 21 -29.01 6.92 5.02
N ASN A 22 -27.92 7.52 4.55
CA ASN A 22 -26.88 8.17 5.37
C ASN A 22 -26.17 7.27 6.37
N VAL A 23 -26.21 5.95 6.16
CA VAL A 23 -25.44 5.00 6.98
C VAL A 23 -23.94 5.23 6.78
N ASN A 24 -23.19 5.29 7.89
CA ASN A 24 -21.73 5.24 7.88
C ASN A 24 -21.28 3.79 8.06
N PRO A 25 -20.45 3.23 7.17
CA PRO A 25 -19.81 1.95 7.42
C PRO A 25 -18.78 2.10 8.54
N GLU A 26 -18.59 1.05 9.35
CA GLU A 26 -17.56 1.04 10.38
C GLU A 26 -16.15 1.05 9.76
N THR A 27 -15.94 0.21 8.75
CA THR A 27 -14.68 0.13 7.99
C THR A 27 -14.96 0.16 6.49
N ALA A 28 -14.13 0.88 5.74
CA ALA A 28 -14.12 0.85 4.28
C ALA A 28 -12.73 0.46 3.79
N MET A 29 -12.67 -0.62 3.00
CA MET A 29 -11.44 -1.03 2.34
C MET A 29 -11.35 -0.44 0.94
N MET A 30 -10.24 0.23 0.62
CA MET A 30 -10.06 0.93 -0.64
C MET A 30 -8.63 0.77 -1.20
N ASP A 31 -8.45 1.22 -2.45
CA ASP A 31 -7.15 1.28 -3.11
C ASP A 31 -6.26 2.40 -2.51
N PHE A 32 -5.08 2.63 -3.07
CA PHE A 32 -4.14 3.66 -2.60
C PHE A 32 -4.19 4.93 -3.46
N GLU A 33 -5.39 5.45 -3.74
CA GLU A 33 -5.58 6.70 -4.46
C GLU A 33 -5.84 7.87 -3.48
N ILE A 34 -4.84 8.74 -3.26
CA ILE A 34 -4.90 9.79 -2.23
C ILE A 34 -6.12 10.72 -2.35
N ALA A 35 -6.52 11.05 -3.59
CA ALA A 35 -7.69 11.90 -3.83
C ALA A 35 -9.00 11.21 -3.39
N PHE A 36 -9.08 9.89 -3.55
CA PHE A 36 -10.23 9.10 -3.11
C PHE A 36 -10.28 9.00 -1.59
N HIS A 37 -9.14 8.74 -0.93
CA HIS A 37 -9.04 8.72 0.54
C HIS A 37 -9.52 10.04 1.15
N GLN A 38 -9.07 11.17 0.61
CA GLN A 38 -9.45 12.49 1.09
C GLN A 38 -10.94 12.77 0.89
N ALA A 39 -11.49 12.40 -0.26
CA ALA A 39 -12.92 12.52 -0.54
C ALA A 39 -13.76 11.62 0.37
N PHE A 40 -13.31 10.38 0.60
CA PHE A 40 -13.99 9.43 1.46
C PHE A 40 -14.03 9.88 2.91
N ALA A 41 -12.89 10.32 3.46
CA ALA A 41 -12.82 10.88 4.81
C ALA A 41 -13.70 12.14 4.97
N ALA A 42 -13.88 12.94 3.92
CA ALA A 42 -14.76 14.10 3.94
C ALA A 42 -16.25 13.70 4.01
N VAL A 43 -16.67 12.65 3.30
CA VAL A 43 -18.07 12.20 3.25
C VAL A 43 -18.43 11.25 4.40
N PHE A 44 -17.49 10.44 4.85
CA PHE A 44 -17.64 9.41 5.89
C PHE A 44 -16.58 9.59 7.00
N PRO A 45 -16.67 10.66 7.81
CA PRO A 45 -15.63 11.02 8.78
C PRO A 45 -15.48 10.02 9.94
N GLU A 46 -16.50 9.19 10.18
CA GLU A 46 -16.51 8.19 11.25
C GLU A 46 -16.05 6.80 10.78
N THR A 47 -15.83 6.62 9.47
CA THR A 47 -15.41 5.34 8.91
C THR A 47 -13.91 5.16 9.05
N PHE A 48 -13.50 4.00 9.56
CA PHE A 48 -12.10 3.60 9.49
C PHE A 48 -11.72 3.21 8.06
N ILE A 49 -10.75 3.92 7.49
CA ILE A 49 -10.24 3.62 6.16
C ILE A 49 -9.11 2.60 6.27
N SER A 50 -9.27 1.48 5.56
CA SER A 50 -8.21 0.48 5.42
C SER A 50 -7.78 0.31 3.97
N GLY A 51 -6.47 0.21 3.76
CA GLY A 51 -5.89 -0.12 2.47
C GLY A 51 -6.07 -1.60 2.15
N CYS A 52 -6.35 -1.91 0.89
CA CYS A 52 -6.46 -3.29 0.43
C CYS A 52 -5.07 -3.95 0.27
N PHE A 53 -4.87 -5.11 0.89
CA PHE A 53 -3.59 -5.84 0.79
C PHE A 53 -3.23 -6.25 -0.65
N PHE A 54 -4.24 -6.59 -1.46
CA PHE A 54 -4.03 -6.90 -2.88
C PHE A 54 -3.42 -5.72 -3.62
N HIS A 55 -3.98 -4.52 -3.45
CA HIS A 55 -3.47 -3.30 -4.08
C HIS A 55 -2.10 -2.89 -3.53
N LEU A 56 -1.82 -3.14 -2.25
CA LEU A 56 -0.47 -2.96 -1.69
C LEU A 56 0.55 -3.85 -2.42
N CYS A 57 0.24 -5.14 -2.57
CA CYS A 57 1.09 -6.09 -3.29
C CYS A 57 1.26 -5.69 -4.76
N GLU A 58 0.20 -5.22 -5.41
CA GLU A 58 0.25 -4.77 -6.79
C GLU A 58 1.12 -3.52 -6.94
N ASN A 59 0.99 -2.54 -6.05
CA ASN A 59 1.80 -1.31 -6.05
C ASN A 59 3.29 -1.63 -5.91
N ILE A 60 3.66 -2.52 -4.98
CA ILE A 60 5.06 -2.95 -4.80
C ILE A 60 5.57 -3.67 -6.06
N ARG A 61 4.78 -4.60 -6.62
CA ARG A 61 5.14 -5.32 -7.84
C ARG A 61 5.31 -4.37 -9.04
N ARG A 62 4.43 -3.38 -9.17
CA ARG A 62 4.49 -2.37 -10.22
C ARG A 62 5.73 -1.52 -10.09
N ASN A 63 6.02 -1.01 -8.88
CA ASN A 63 7.23 -0.24 -8.61
C ASN A 63 8.50 -1.03 -8.94
N ILE A 64 8.62 -2.30 -8.51
CA ILE A 64 9.74 -3.20 -8.88
C ILE A 64 9.91 -3.29 -10.41
N SER A 65 8.82 -3.35 -11.15
CA SER A 65 8.86 -3.39 -12.62
C SER A 65 9.26 -2.05 -13.23
N GLU A 66 8.76 -0.94 -12.69
CA GLU A 66 9.02 0.43 -13.17
C GLU A 66 10.48 0.84 -12.98
N VAL A 67 11.11 0.41 -11.88
CA VAL A 67 12.54 0.64 -11.64
C VAL A 67 13.46 -0.34 -12.41
N GLY A 68 12.90 -1.23 -13.23
CA GLY A 68 13.66 -2.13 -14.09
C GLY A 68 14.14 -3.44 -13.44
N LEU A 69 13.71 -3.75 -12.20
CA LEU A 69 14.18 -4.94 -11.47
C LEU A 69 13.46 -6.25 -11.82
N LYS A 70 12.46 -6.22 -12.70
CA LYS A 70 11.63 -7.40 -13.01
C LYS A 70 12.45 -8.64 -13.39
N ILE A 71 13.48 -8.48 -14.22
CA ILE A 71 14.34 -9.59 -14.66
C ILE A 71 15.28 -10.04 -13.52
N ALA A 72 15.95 -9.10 -12.86
CA ALA A 72 16.85 -9.38 -11.75
C ALA A 72 16.15 -10.13 -10.60
N VAL A 73 14.92 -9.72 -10.26
CA VAL A 73 14.08 -10.37 -9.25
C VAL A 73 13.65 -11.76 -9.68
N ARG A 74 13.36 -11.99 -10.97
CA ARG A 74 13.00 -13.31 -11.48
C ARG A 74 14.18 -14.28 -11.40
N ASP A 75 15.37 -13.81 -11.75
CA ASP A 75 16.55 -14.66 -11.96
C ASP A 75 17.42 -14.82 -10.69
N ASN A 76 17.18 -13.99 -9.66
CA ASN A 76 17.88 -14.07 -8.38
C ASN A 76 16.90 -14.34 -7.22
N HIS A 77 16.92 -15.58 -6.70
CA HIS A 77 16.05 -16.02 -5.61
C HIS A 77 16.24 -15.21 -4.31
N GLN A 78 17.49 -14.82 -3.98
CA GLN A 78 17.77 -14.04 -2.78
C GLN A 78 17.14 -12.64 -2.89
N LEU A 79 17.31 -11.98 -4.05
CA LEU A 79 16.67 -10.69 -4.32
C LEU A 79 15.15 -10.82 -4.33
N ALA A 80 14.59 -11.88 -4.92
CA ALA A 80 13.16 -12.16 -4.88
C ALA A 80 12.63 -12.27 -3.45
N THR A 81 13.38 -12.96 -2.59
CA THR A 81 13.05 -13.10 -1.17
C THR A 81 13.08 -11.74 -0.48
N SER A 82 14.13 -10.94 -0.67
CA SER A 82 14.21 -9.60 -0.10
C SER A 82 13.07 -8.70 -0.58
N MET A 83 12.71 -8.75 -1.86
CA MET A 83 11.57 -8.01 -2.41
C MET A 83 10.21 -8.50 -1.85
N ALA A 84 10.09 -9.78 -1.51
CA ALA A 84 8.89 -10.32 -0.89
C ALA A 84 8.69 -9.79 0.54
N ILE A 85 9.76 -9.48 1.28
CA ILE A 85 9.69 -8.98 2.65
C ILE A 85 8.92 -7.65 2.73
N PHE A 86 9.01 -6.78 1.73
CA PHE A 86 8.22 -5.53 1.69
C PHE A 86 6.71 -5.77 1.86
N ARG A 87 6.17 -6.84 1.27
CA ARG A 87 4.77 -7.24 1.45
C ARG A 87 4.54 -7.86 2.83
N ALA A 88 5.51 -8.62 3.33
CA ALA A 88 5.44 -9.24 4.64
C ALA A 88 5.41 -8.22 5.78
N LEU A 89 5.95 -7.01 5.59
CA LEU A 89 5.89 -5.92 6.57
C LEU A 89 4.45 -5.55 6.96
N ALA A 90 3.45 -5.82 6.10
CA ALA A 90 2.04 -5.62 6.44
C ALA A 90 1.59 -6.51 7.61
N PHE A 91 2.28 -7.63 7.85
CA PHE A 91 1.94 -8.58 8.91
C PHE A 91 2.85 -8.48 10.13
N PHE A 92 3.66 -7.42 10.23
CA PHE A 92 4.41 -7.14 11.45
C PHE A 92 3.53 -6.32 12.40
N PRO A 93 3.64 -6.49 13.74
CA PRO A 93 3.09 -5.53 14.67
C PRO A 93 3.52 -4.12 14.28
N VAL A 94 2.59 -3.18 14.27
CA VAL A 94 2.77 -1.84 13.67
C VAL A 94 3.96 -1.10 14.25
N GLU A 95 4.25 -1.30 15.54
CA GLU A 95 5.36 -0.74 16.29
C GLU A 95 6.73 -1.27 15.84
N PHE A 96 6.78 -2.44 15.20
CA PHE A 96 8.02 -3.04 14.69
C PHE A 96 8.27 -2.77 13.20
N VAL A 97 7.26 -2.32 12.45
CA VAL A 97 7.35 -2.08 11.00
C VAL A 97 8.53 -1.18 10.65
N GLU A 98 8.69 -0.05 11.34
CA GLU A 98 9.77 0.91 11.04
C GLU A 98 11.16 0.31 11.27
N ARG A 99 11.32 -0.48 12.33
CA ARG A 99 12.58 -1.15 12.64
C ARG A 99 12.88 -2.24 11.63
N ALA A 100 11.89 -3.06 11.30
CA ALA A 100 12.01 -4.13 10.32
C ALA A 100 12.36 -3.57 8.92
N PHE A 101 11.75 -2.45 8.54
CA PHE A 101 12.10 -1.75 7.30
C PHE A 101 13.56 -1.27 7.28
N VAL A 102 14.05 -0.65 8.36
CA VAL A 102 15.45 -0.20 8.45
C VAL A 102 16.42 -1.37 8.35
N VAL A 103 16.14 -2.48 9.03
CA VAL A 103 16.96 -3.70 8.94
C VAL A 103 16.99 -4.23 7.50
N LEU A 104 15.83 -4.28 6.82
CA LEU A 104 15.76 -4.69 5.42
C LEU A 104 16.57 -3.76 4.50
N LYS A 105 16.41 -2.43 4.65
CA LYS A 105 17.11 -1.44 3.84
C LYS A 105 18.63 -1.57 3.99
N ASN A 106 19.13 -1.61 5.23
CA ASN A 106 20.56 -1.76 5.50
C ASN A 106 21.11 -3.09 4.96
N HIS A 107 20.33 -4.18 5.07
CA HIS A 107 20.74 -5.48 4.53
C HIS A 107 20.81 -5.49 3.01
N LEU A 108 19.88 -4.81 2.33
CA LEU A 108 19.93 -4.62 0.88
C LEU A 108 21.12 -3.77 0.46
N GLU A 109 21.43 -2.72 1.20
CA GLU A 109 22.63 -1.89 1.00
C GLU A 109 23.91 -2.72 1.12
N GLU A 110 24.04 -3.51 2.17
CA GLU A 110 25.22 -4.36 2.41
C GLU A 110 25.40 -5.45 1.35
N LEU A 111 24.32 -6.11 0.93
CA LEU A 111 24.42 -7.23 -0.01
C LEU A 111 24.65 -6.81 -1.46
N TYR A 112 24.20 -5.62 -1.83
CA TYR A 112 24.06 -5.25 -3.24
C TYR A 112 24.75 -3.95 -3.62
N SER A 113 25.55 -3.32 -2.74
CA SER A 113 26.25 -2.05 -3.03
C SER A 113 27.11 -2.07 -4.29
N GLU A 114 27.70 -3.21 -4.63
CA GLU A 114 28.59 -3.38 -5.78
C GLU A 114 27.86 -3.85 -7.06
N ARG A 115 26.53 -3.97 -7.05
CA ARG A 115 25.76 -4.41 -8.23
C ARG A 115 25.38 -3.24 -9.13
N ASP A 116 25.35 -3.49 -10.44
CA ASP A 116 24.89 -2.52 -11.43
C ASP A 116 23.43 -2.07 -11.21
N ASP A 117 22.58 -2.93 -10.65
CA ASP A 117 21.18 -2.64 -10.34
C ASP A 117 20.95 -2.09 -8.92
N PHE A 118 22.00 -1.75 -8.18
CA PHE A 118 21.93 -1.22 -6.81
C PHE A 118 21.01 0.01 -6.71
N ALA A 119 21.16 0.97 -7.63
CA ALA A 119 20.33 2.18 -7.63
C ALA A 119 18.83 1.87 -7.78
N ALA A 120 18.48 0.85 -8.58
CA ALA A 120 17.10 0.42 -8.73
C ALA A 120 16.58 -0.30 -7.48
N ILE A 121 17.42 -1.08 -6.78
CA ILE A 121 17.08 -1.69 -5.48
C ILE A 121 16.77 -0.61 -4.45
N MET A 122 17.60 0.42 -4.38
CA MET A 122 17.38 1.55 -3.46
C MET A 122 16.15 2.38 -3.83
N ALA A 123 15.82 2.49 -5.12
CA ALA A 123 14.58 3.14 -5.55
C ALA A 123 13.31 2.42 -5.03
N VAL A 124 13.33 1.08 -4.88
CA VAL A 124 12.22 0.34 -4.22
C VAL A 124 12.16 0.67 -2.73
N CYS A 125 13.31 0.71 -2.06
CA CYS A 125 13.39 1.09 -0.65
C CYS A 125 12.82 2.50 -0.43
N ASP A 126 13.24 3.46 -1.24
CA ASP A 126 12.83 4.86 -1.11
C ASP A 126 11.34 5.04 -1.44
N TYR A 127 10.84 4.38 -2.49
CA TYR A 127 9.41 4.34 -2.79
C TYR A 127 8.60 3.83 -1.59
N PHE A 128 9.00 2.70 -1.01
CA PHE A 128 8.29 2.11 0.11
C PHE A 128 8.40 3.00 1.36
N GLU A 129 9.57 3.58 1.61
CA GLU A 129 9.80 4.48 2.74
C GLU A 129 8.91 5.71 2.64
N GLU A 130 8.89 6.40 1.50
CA GLU A 130 8.05 7.60 1.31
C GLU A 130 6.57 7.29 1.38
N THR A 131 6.15 6.17 0.78
CA THR A 131 4.74 5.86 0.60
C THR A 131 4.11 5.29 1.88
N TYR A 132 4.83 4.46 2.63
CA TYR A 132 4.24 3.61 3.67
C TYR A 132 4.87 3.74 5.06
N VAL A 133 6.14 4.17 5.17
CA VAL A 133 6.88 4.17 6.47
C VAL A 133 7.14 5.58 7.01
N GLY A 134 7.45 6.52 6.13
CA GLY A 134 7.91 7.87 6.41
C GLY A 134 9.44 7.96 6.47
N LYS A 135 10.04 8.88 5.72
CA LYS A 135 11.51 9.09 5.72
C LYS A 135 12.02 9.48 7.09
N LEU A 136 13.09 8.83 7.54
CA LEU A 136 13.81 9.24 8.76
C LEU A 136 14.66 10.48 8.48
N VAL A 137 14.27 11.62 9.06
CA VAL A 137 15.03 12.88 8.98
C VAL A 137 15.52 13.22 10.39
N ARG A 138 16.85 13.19 10.56
CA ARG A 138 17.54 13.33 11.86
C ARG A 138 17.15 12.24 12.85
N ARG A 139 16.09 12.46 13.63
CA ARG A 139 15.59 11.57 14.70
C ARG A 139 14.07 11.40 14.66
N ARG A 140 13.40 11.93 13.64
CA ARG A 140 11.94 11.82 13.48
C ARG A 140 11.63 11.36 12.07
N ARG A 141 10.61 10.52 11.94
CA ARG A 141 10.07 10.19 10.62
C ARG A 141 9.07 11.25 10.19
N ASN A 142 9.13 11.60 8.91
CA ASN A 142 8.08 12.38 8.27
C ASN A 142 6.81 11.54 8.14
N GLN A 143 5.66 12.19 7.96
CA GLN A 143 4.42 11.48 7.69
C GLN A 143 4.50 10.78 6.31
N PRO A 144 4.23 9.46 6.23
CA PRO A 144 4.14 8.77 4.94
C PRO A 144 2.90 9.23 4.17
N LEU A 145 2.88 8.94 2.86
CA LEU A 145 1.69 9.18 2.04
C LEU A 145 0.47 8.39 2.56
N PHE A 146 0.68 7.17 3.04
CA PHE A 146 -0.31 6.35 3.70
C PHE A 146 0.19 5.90 5.07
N ALA A 147 -0.57 6.23 6.12
CA ALA A 147 -0.26 5.85 7.50
C ALA A 147 -0.12 4.33 7.66
N LYS A 148 0.71 3.86 8.58
CA LYS A 148 1.00 2.42 8.75
C LYS A 148 -0.25 1.63 9.11
N GLU A 149 -1.06 2.21 9.96
CA GLU A 149 -2.32 1.69 10.48
C GLU A 149 -3.33 1.42 9.35
N LEU A 150 -3.22 2.17 8.24
CA LEU A 150 -4.09 2.02 7.09
C LEU A 150 -3.82 0.72 6.33
N TRP A 151 -2.56 0.38 6.11
CA TRP A 151 -2.15 -0.75 5.26
C TRP A 151 -1.67 -1.99 6.03
N ASN A 152 -1.49 -1.88 7.35
CA ASN A 152 -1.14 -2.99 8.21
C ASN A 152 -2.30 -4.00 8.32
N MET A 153 -1.93 -5.27 8.42
CA MET A 153 -2.81 -6.43 8.41
C MET A 153 -2.60 -7.31 9.64
N TYR A 154 -1.74 -6.92 10.59
CA TYR A 154 -1.39 -7.72 11.76
C TYR A 154 -2.62 -7.97 12.64
N GLU A 155 -3.25 -6.91 13.15
CA GLU A 155 -4.43 -7.01 14.00
C GLU A 155 -5.57 -7.74 13.29
N LYS A 156 -5.85 -7.37 12.03
CA LYS A 156 -6.83 -8.08 11.18
C LYS A 156 -6.56 -9.57 11.05
N THR A 157 -5.30 -9.97 10.93
CA THR A 157 -4.94 -11.39 10.82
C THR A 157 -5.10 -12.11 12.15
N VAL A 158 -4.81 -11.44 13.27
CA VAL A 158 -5.02 -11.97 14.62
C VAL A 158 -6.51 -12.09 14.94
N GLU A 159 -7.33 -11.14 14.50
CA GLU A 159 -8.76 -11.06 14.76
C GLU A 159 -9.62 -11.87 13.77
N GLY A 160 -9.03 -12.33 12.65
CA GLY A 160 -9.72 -13.14 11.63
C GLY A 160 -10.50 -12.32 10.59
N ASP A 161 -10.25 -11.01 10.53
CA ASP A 161 -10.94 -10.09 9.63
C ASP A 161 -10.56 -10.26 8.15
N PRO A 162 -11.45 -9.89 7.21
CA PRO A 162 -11.17 -9.92 5.78
C PRO A 162 -9.96 -9.04 5.42
N ARG A 163 -8.93 -9.68 4.85
CA ARG A 163 -7.69 -9.02 4.37
C ARG A 163 -7.81 -8.49 2.93
N THR A 164 -8.85 -8.94 2.22
CA THR A 164 -9.19 -8.60 0.82
C THR A 164 -10.72 -8.59 0.68
N ASN A 165 -11.26 -7.98 -0.39
CA ASN A 165 -12.69 -8.01 -0.70
C ASN A 165 -12.95 -9.03 -1.82
N ASN A 166 -12.46 -10.27 -1.66
CA ASN A 166 -12.46 -11.34 -2.68
C ASN A 166 -13.77 -11.45 -3.53
N SER A 167 -14.94 -11.09 -2.98
CA SER A 167 -16.21 -11.02 -3.71
C SER A 167 -16.29 -9.91 -4.77
N VAL A 168 -15.71 -8.74 -4.53
CA VAL A 168 -15.62 -7.60 -5.46
C VAL A 168 -14.48 -7.80 -6.47
N GLU A 169 -13.33 -8.32 -6.02
CA GLU A 169 -12.16 -8.62 -6.87
C GLU A 169 -12.44 -9.72 -7.91
N GLY A 170 -13.23 -10.75 -7.56
CA GLY A 170 -13.70 -11.76 -8.52
C GLY A 170 -14.60 -11.20 -9.63
N GLY A 171 -15.23 -10.05 -9.40
CA GLY A 171 -15.98 -9.29 -10.41
C GLY A 171 -15.08 -8.51 -11.36
N HIS A 172 -14.00 -7.91 -10.86
CA HIS A 172 -13.05 -7.14 -11.66
C HIS A 172 -12.28 -8.01 -12.66
N ASN A 173 -11.90 -9.23 -12.28
CA ASN A 173 -11.28 -10.19 -13.20
C ASN A 173 -12.19 -10.61 -14.37
N LYS A 174 -13.52 -10.57 -14.19
CA LYS A 174 -14.50 -10.84 -15.26
C LYS A 174 -14.76 -9.64 -16.18
N LEU A 175 -14.44 -8.43 -15.74
CA LEU A 175 -14.59 -7.20 -16.51
C LEU A 175 -13.35 -6.88 -17.37
N HIS A 176 -12.17 -7.38 -16.98
CA HIS A 176 -10.95 -7.29 -17.78
C HIS A 176 -10.78 -8.41 -18.83
N SER A 177 -11.75 -9.34 -18.93
CA SER A 177 -11.78 -10.39 -19.94
C SER A 177 -12.68 -10.07 -21.15
N PHE A 178 -12.91 -8.79 -21.45
CA PHE A 178 -13.57 -8.32 -22.68
C PHE A 178 -12.67 -7.36 -23.45
#